data_AF-A0A357Z0M9-F1
#
_entry.id   AF-A0A357Z0M9-F1
#
_cell.length_a   1.000
_cell.length_b   1.000
_cell.length_c   1.000
_cell.angle_alpha   90.00
_cell.angle_beta   90.00
_cell.angle_gamma   90.00
#
_symmetry.space_group_name_H-M   'P 1'
#
loop_
_entity.id
_entity.type
_entity.pdbx_description
1 polymer ?
#
loop_
_entity_poly.entity_id
_entity_poly.type
_entity_poly.pdbx_seq_one_letter_code
_entity_poly.pdbx_strand_id
1 'polypeptide(L)'
;RPNTRLAAGAGCRVGRGIAIDGRSATSVPDLYAAGDCCECRDITTGTDRILAVLPNAYLQGETAGVNMAGGEKTFDKAIPMNSIGFFGLHIITAGSYEGEAWVRKTESTYKKLVTKDNLLKGYILIGDVARAGIYTSLIREKTPLDTIDYELVREKPQLMAFAADRRAAMLGGKANVSD
;
A
#
# COMPACT_ATOMS: atom_id res chain seq x y z
N ARG A 1 5.27 -15.81 -12.62
CA ARG A 1 6.71 -15.77 -12.25
C ARG A 1 7.35 -14.59 -12.97
N PRO A 2 8.12 -13.72 -12.28
CA PRO A 2 8.80 -12.57 -12.88
C PRO A 2 9.77 -12.95 -14.01
N ASN A 3 9.81 -12.13 -15.07
CA ASN A 3 10.77 -12.24 -16.16
C ASN A 3 12.01 -11.39 -15.85
N THR A 4 13.04 -12.01 -15.26
CA THR A 4 14.23 -11.29 -14.75
C THR A 4 15.51 -11.51 -15.57
N ARG A 5 15.45 -12.35 -16.60
CA ARG A 5 16.62 -12.77 -17.39
C ARG A 5 17.41 -11.61 -18.00
N LEU A 6 16.73 -10.60 -18.54
CA LEU A 6 17.39 -9.43 -19.13
C LEU A 6 18.13 -8.61 -18.07
N ALA A 7 17.47 -8.33 -16.94
CA ALA A 7 18.06 -7.57 -15.84
C ALA A 7 19.25 -8.31 -15.20
N ALA A 8 19.13 -9.63 -15.02
CA ALA A 8 20.25 -10.45 -14.55
C ALA A 8 21.44 -10.40 -15.51
N GLY A 9 21.18 -10.49 -16.83
CA GLY A 9 22.22 -10.35 -17.86
C GLY A 9 22.89 -8.97 -17.88
N ALA A 10 22.18 -7.93 -17.45
CA ALA A 10 22.71 -6.57 -17.29
C ALA A 10 23.44 -6.33 -15.96
N GLY A 11 23.51 -7.35 -15.07
CA GLY A 11 24.17 -7.24 -13.76
C GLY A 11 23.30 -6.70 -12.62
N CYS A 12 21.98 -6.53 -12.84
CA CYS A 12 21.07 -6.13 -11.77
C CYS A 12 21.00 -7.23 -10.69
N ARG A 13 20.88 -6.83 -9.43
CA ARG A 13 20.55 -7.72 -8.32
C ARG A 13 19.15 -8.29 -8.54
N VAL A 14 19.05 -9.61 -8.58
CA VAL A 14 17.80 -10.34 -8.79
C VAL A 14 17.62 -11.35 -7.66
N GLY A 15 16.44 -11.31 -7.03
CA GLY A 15 15.98 -12.29 -6.05
C GLY A 15 14.82 -13.10 -6.64
N ARG A 16 13.63 -12.96 -6.03
CA ARG A 16 12.40 -13.50 -6.65
C ARG A 16 11.94 -12.61 -7.81
N GLY A 17 12.26 -11.32 -7.76
CA GLY A 17 12.10 -10.34 -8.83
C GLY A 17 13.38 -9.50 -9.00
N ILE A 18 13.32 -8.48 -9.87
CA ILE A 18 14.35 -7.45 -9.97
C ILE A 18 14.29 -6.62 -8.70
N ALA A 19 15.38 -6.57 -7.93
CA ALA A 19 15.40 -5.79 -6.70
C ALA A 19 15.42 -4.29 -7.05
N ILE A 20 14.48 -3.53 -6.49
CA ILE A 20 14.40 -2.09 -6.65
C ILE A 20 14.37 -1.37 -5.30
N ASP A 21 14.84 -0.13 -5.27
CA ASP A 21 14.71 0.76 -4.13
C ASP A 21 13.43 1.61 -4.19
N GLY A 22 13.28 2.56 -3.26
CA GLY A 22 12.14 3.49 -3.23
C GLY A 22 12.08 4.45 -4.42
N ARG A 23 13.17 4.64 -5.17
CA ARG A 23 13.19 5.44 -6.42
C ARG A 23 12.88 4.56 -7.64
N SER A 24 12.51 3.30 -7.42
CA SER A 24 12.35 2.27 -8.47
C SER A 24 13.64 2.01 -9.27
N ALA A 25 14.81 2.38 -8.71
CA ALA A 25 16.11 2.14 -9.31
C ALA A 25 16.59 0.72 -8.98
N THR A 26 17.29 0.10 -9.93
CA THR A 26 17.95 -1.20 -9.71
C THR A 26 19.33 -1.00 -9.07
N SER A 27 20.07 -2.08 -8.83
CA SER A 27 21.44 -1.99 -8.34
C SER A 27 22.46 -1.51 -9.38
N VAL A 28 22.06 -1.38 -10.66
CA VAL A 28 22.91 -0.88 -11.73
C VAL A 28 22.53 0.58 -12.01
N PRO A 29 23.50 1.51 -12.07
CA PRO A 29 23.23 2.91 -12.38
C PRO A 29 22.43 3.07 -13.67
N ASP A 30 21.53 4.06 -13.68
CA ASP A 30 20.68 4.42 -14.83
C ASP A 30 19.71 3.33 -15.32
N LEU A 31 19.61 2.20 -14.62
CA LEU A 31 18.63 1.14 -14.88
C LEU A 31 17.54 1.13 -13.82
N TYR A 32 16.29 1.17 -14.29
CA TYR A 32 15.08 1.17 -13.47
C TYR A 32 14.19 -0.03 -13.82
N ALA A 33 13.34 -0.43 -12.88
CA ALA A 33 12.34 -1.45 -13.12
C ALA A 33 11.04 -1.12 -12.37
N ALA A 34 9.90 -1.54 -12.92
CA ALA A 34 8.60 -1.34 -12.31
C ALA A 34 7.64 -2.50 -12.63
N GLY A 35 6.62 -2.67 -11.79
CA GLY A 35 5.54 -3.63 -12.00
C GLY A 35 5.88 -5.05 -11.57
N ASP A 36 5.20 -6.01 -12.18
CA ASP A 36 5.17 -7.41 -11.74
C ASP A 36 6.53 -8.12 -11.76
N CYS A 37 7.53 -7.54 -12.44
CA CYS A 37 8.88 -8.06 -12.47
C CYS A 37 9.71 -7.71 -11.23
N CYS A 38 9.23 -6.77 -10.39
CA CYS A 38 10.00 -6.18 -9.31
C CYS A 38 9.77 -6.85 -7.96
N GLU A 39 10.80 -6.84 -7.13
CA GLU A 39 10.74 -7.16 -5.71
C GLU A 39 11.11 -5.88 -4.93
N CYS A 40 10.23 -5.48 -4.00
CA CYS A 40 10.34 -4.24 -3.22
C CYS A 40 9.82 -4.46 -1.80
N ARG A 41 10.10 -3.52 -0.89
CA ARG A 41 9.67 -3.61 0.52
C ARG A 41 8.14 -3.51 0.65
N ASP A 42 7.51 -4.57 1.13
CA ASP A 42 6.13 -4.56 1.60
C ASP A 42 6.10 -3.93 3.00
N ILE A 43 5.56 -2.71 3.12
CA ILE A 43 5.57 -1.99 4.40
C ILE A 43 4.70 -2.64 5.48
N THR A 44 3.80 -3.55 5.12
CA THR A 44 2.89 -4.20 6.08
C THR A 44 3.54 -5.39 6.76
N THR A 45 4.50 -6.04 6.10
CA THR A 45 5.28 -7.17 6.66
C THR A 45 6.71 -6.77 7.01
N GLY A 46 7.21 -5.66 6.45
CA GLY A 46 8.60 -5.27 6.60
C GLY A 46 9.56 -6.17 5.82
N THR A 47 9.07 -6.96 4.85
CA THR A 47 9.89 -7.86 4.04
C THR A 47 9.86 -7.47 2.57
N ASP A 48 10.92 -7.79 1.83
CA ASP A 48 10.93 -7.57 0.38
C ASP A 48 10.09 -8.66 -0.30
N ARG A 49 9.19 -8.27 -1.20
CA ARG A 49 8.23 -9.17 -1.87
C ARG A 49 7.92 -8.69 -3.29
N ILE A 50 7.44 -9.61 -4.11
CA ILE A 50 6.80 -9.26 -5.38
C ILE A 50 5.35 -8.88 -5.08
N LEU A 51 4.99 -7.62 -5.33
CA LEU A 51 3.64 -7.11 -5.14
C LEU A 51 3.01 -6.80 -6.49
N ALA A 52 2.77 -7.87 -7.27
CA ALA A 52 2.26 -7.84 -8.64
C ALA A 52 0.76 -7.45 -8.67
N VAL A 53 0.50 -6.16 -8.44
CA VAL A 53 -0.84 -5.56 -8.45
C VAL A 53 -0.80 -4.19 -9.11
N LEU A 54 -1.88 -3.85 -9.83
CA LEU A 54 -1.98 -2.63 -10.63
C LEU A 54 -1.59 -1.34 -9.87
N PRO A 55 -2.03 -1.09 -8.62
CA PRO A 55 -1.67 0.15 -7.92
C PRO A 55 -0.16 0.31 -7.70
N ASN A 56 0.55 -0.78 -7.40
CA ASN A 56 1.99 -0.74 -7.21
C ASN A 56 2.71 -0.60 -8.54
N ALA A 57 2.27 -1.32 -9.58
CA ALA A 57 2.86 -1.19 -10.92
C ALA A 57 2.75 0.25 -11.45
N TYR A 58 1.59 0.89 -11.25
CA TYR A 58 1.38 2.29 -11.62
C TYR A 58 2.33 3.23 -10.87
N LEU A 59 2.38 3.16 -9.53
CA LEU A 59 3.21 4.06 -8.72
C LEU A 59 4.71 3.83 -8.92
N GLN A 60 5.14 2.58 -9.10
CA GLN A 60 6.52 2.25 -9.46
C GLN A 60 6.87 2.78 -10.85
N GLY A 61 5.97 2.62 -11.84
CA GLY A 61 6.21 3.12 -13.20
C GLY A 61 6.31 4.64 -13.25
N GLU A 62 5.42 5.33 -12.53
CA GLU A 62 5.48 6.79 -12.37
C GLU A 62 6.78 7.23 -11.69
N THR A 63 7.17 6.55 -10.61
CA THR A 63 8.41 6.83 -9.87
C THR A 63 9.65 6.62 -10.73
N ALA A 64 9.74 5.49 -11.43
CA ALA A 64 10.82 5.22 -12.38
C ALA A 64 10.86 6.27 -13.48
N GLY A 65 9.71 6.62 -14.08
CA GLY A 65 9.60 7.62 -15.13
C GLY A 65 10.13 8.99 -14.73
N VAL A 66 9.73 9.48 -13.55
CA VAL A 66 10.20 10.77 -13.02
C VAL A 66 11.71 10.76 -12.79
N ASN A 67 12.25 9.70 -12.17
CA ASN A 67 13.69 9.61 -11.90
C ASN A 67 14.53 9.45 -13.19
N MET A 68 14.04 8.70 -14.19
CA MET A 68 14.68 8.60 -15.51
C MET A 68 14.71 9.95 -16.25
N ALA A 69 13.73 10.83 -16.00
CA ALA A 69 13.67 12.17 -16.60
C ALA A 69 14.52 13.22 -15.87
N GLY A 70 15.28 12.82 -14.85
CA GLY A 70 16.10 13.73 -14.03
C GLY A 70 15.33 14.44 -12.90
N GLY A 71 14.09 14.03 -12.63
CA GLY A 71 13.36 14.45 -11.44
C GLY A 71 13.69 13.60 -10.22
N GLU A 72 13.07 13.94 -9.09
CA GLU A 72 13.21 13.18 -7.84
C GLU A 72 11.85 12.73 -7.34
N LYS A 73 11.66 11.42 -7.24
CA LYS A 73 10.43 10.82 -6.72
C LYS A 73 10.74 9.55 -5.95
N THR A 74 10.03 9.37 -4.84
CA THR A 74 10.11 8.17 -4.00
C THR A 74 8.74 7.54 -3.84
N PHE A 75 8.68 6.22 -3.98
CA PHE A 75 7.56 5.38 -3.62
C PHE A 75 8.03 4.28 -2.66
N ASP A 76 7.80 4.51 -1.37
CA ASP A 76 8.17 3.64 -0.26
C ASP A 76 6.94 3.11 0.50
N LYS A 77 5.75 3.23 -0.11
CA LYS A 77 4.45 2.89 0.50
C LYS A 77 3.78 1.67 -0.14
N ALA A 78 4.58 0.76 -0.68
CA ALA A 78 4.10 -0.42 -1.39
C ALA A 78 3.43 -1.40 -0.43
N ILE A 79 2.18 -1.77 -0.76
CA ILE A 79 1.38 -2.76 -0.02
C ILE A 79 0.70 -3.69 -1.03
N PRO A 80 0.45 -4.97 -0.68
CA PRO A 80 -0.47 -5.77 -1.47
C PRO A 80 -1.87 -5.13 -1.39
N MET A 81 -2.53 -4.96 -2.53
CA MET A 81 -3.90 -4.45 -2.59
C MET A 81 -4.57 -4.94 -3.85
N ASN A 82 -5.80 -5.43 -3.73
CA ASN A 82 -6.60 -5.80 -4.88
C ASN A 82 -8.08 -5.51 -4.66
N SER A 83 -8.81 -5.28 -5.76
CA SER A 83 -10.25 -5.06 -5.77
C SER A 83 -10.89 -5.89 -6.87
N ILE A 84 -12.00 -6.56 -6.58
CA ILE A 84 -12.74 -7.39 -7.54
C ILE A 84 -14.25 -7.29 -7.29
N GLY A 85 -15.03 -7.39 -8.35
CA GLY A 85 -16.48 -7.58 -8.27
C GLY A 85 -16.84 -9.02 -8.63
N PHE A 86 -17.66 -9.68 -7.82
CA PHE A 86 -18.12 -11.04 -8.09
C PHE A 86 -19.51 -11.29 -7.50
N PHE A 87 -20.43 -11.87 -8.29
CA PHE A 87 -21.84 -12.09 -7.89
C PHE A 87 -22.55 -10.86 -7.31
N GLY A 88 -22.29 -9.66 -7.84
CA GLY A 88 -22.88 -8.42 -7.34
C GLY A 88 -22.28 -7.91 -6.03
N LEU A 89 -21.27 -8.59 -5.47
CA LEU A 89 -20.51 -8.12 -4.33
C LEU A 89 -19.24 -7.41 -4.79
N HIS A 90 -18.91 -6.30 -4.13
CA HIS A 90 -17.61 -5.65 -4.25
C HIS A 90 -16.70 -6.11 -3.13
N ILE A 91 -15.46 -6.45 -3.49
CA ILE A 91 -14.43 -6.91 -2.57
C ILE A 91 -13.21 -6.02 -2.73
N ILE A 92 -12.66 -5.55 -1.62
CA ILE A 92 -11.36 -4.91 -1.59
C ILE A 92 -10.54 -5.46 -0.42
N THR A 93 -9.27 -5.75 -0.70
CA THR A 93 -8.30 -6.25 0.27
C THR A 93 -7.04 -5.42 0.20
N ALA A 94 -6.39 -5.20 1.33
CA ALA A 94 -5.08 -4.56 1.37
C ALA A 94 -4.26 -4.99 2.58
N GLY A 95 -2.94 -4.94 2.43
CA GLY A 95 -1.96 -5.19 3.48
C GLY A 95 -1.78 -6.66 3.86
N SER A 96 -1.27 -6.89 5.07
CA SER A 96 -0.97 -8.22 5.60
C SER A 96 -2.03 -8.68 6.59
N TYR A 97 -2.08 -10.00 6.80
CA TYR A 97 -2.96 -10.64 7.77
C TYR A 97 -2.19 -11.15 8.99
N GLU A 98 -1.00 -10.60 9.23
CA GLU A 98 -0.17 -10.91 10.39
C GLU A 98 -0.53 -10.01 11.56
N GLY A 99 -1.12 -10.59 12.61
CA GLY A 99 -1.51 -9.86 13.81
C GLY A 99 -2.85 -10.33 14.36
N GLU A 100 -3.45 -9.49 15.20
CA GLU A 100 -4.78 -9.71 15.75
C GLU A 100 -5.84 -9.33 14.72
N ALA A 101 -6.87 -10.19 14.57
CA ALA A 101 -7.96 -9.96 13.63
C ALA A 101 -9.25 -9.61 14.37
N TRP A 102 -9.80 -8.45 14.05
CA TRP A 102 -11.19 -8.12 14.38
C TRP A 102 -12.06 -8.38 13.16
N VAL A 103 -13.20 -9.05 13.36
CA VAL A 103 -14.11 -9.44 12.28
C VAL A 103 -15.54 -9.03 12.64
N ARG A 104 -16.22 -8.40 11.68
CA ARG A 104 -17.65 -8.16 11.71
C ARG A 104 -18.28 -8.71 10.44
N LYS A 105 -19.32 -9.52 10.61
CA LYS A 105 -20.06 -10.14 9.52
C LYS A 105 -21.55 -9.86 9.70
N THR A 106 -22.22 -9.49 8.62
CA THR A 106 -23.68 -9.47 8.51
C THR A 106 -24.12 -10.45 7.43
N GLU A 107 -25.41 -10.48 7.10
CA GLU A 107 -25.90 -11.29 5.97
C GLU A 107 -25.30 -10.85 4.62
N SER A 108 -25.00 -9.56 4.45
CA SER A 108 -24.57 -8.96 3.19
C SER A 108 -23.15 -8.40 3.19
N THR A 109 -22.49 -8.33 4.35
CA THR A 109 -21.16 -7.69 4.48
C THR A 109 -20.18 -8.51 5.29
N TYR A 110 -18.89 -8.37 4.96
CA TYR A 110 -17.78 -8.89 5.75
C TYR A 110 -16.71 -7.81 5.87
N LYS A 111 -16.34 -7.48 7.10
CA LYS A 111 -15.25 -6.56 7.43
C LYS A 111 -14.28 -7.28 8.34
N LYS A 112 -13.04 -7.41 7.91
CA LYS A 112 -11.92 -7.86 8.73
C LYS A 112 -10.87 -6.77 8.78
N LEU A 113 -10.42 -6.42 9.97
CA LEU A 113 -9.30 -5.52 10.21
C LEU A 113 -8.21 -6.29 10.95
N VAL A 114 -6.96 -6.15 10.52
CA VAL A 114 -5.81 -6.81 11.15
C VAL A 114 -4.88 -5.77 11.72
N THR A 115 -4.58 -5.89 13.01
CA THR A 115 -3.75 -4.95 13.76
C THR A 115 -2.54 -5.63 14.40
N LYS A 116 -1.42 -4.92 14.44
CA LYS A 116 -0.20 -5.37 15.11
C LYS A 116 0.66 -4.15 15.44
N ASP A 117 1.29 -4.15 16.61
CA ASP A 117 2.22 -3.10 17.04
C ASP A 117 1.62 -1.69 16.94
N ASN A 118 0.37 -1.52 17.42
CA ASN A 118 -0.38 -0.26 17.36
C ASN A 118 -0.60 0.29 15.94
N LEU A 119 -0.58 -0.57 14.92
CA LEU A 119 -0.79 -0.20 13.51
C LEU A 119 -1.86 -1.08 12.86
N LEU A 120 -2.60 -0.50 11.92
CA LEU A 120 -3.42 -1.28 10.98
C LEU A 120 -2.48 -1.92 9.95
N LYS A 121 -2.46 -3.24 9.87
CA LYS A 121 -1.62 -4.03 8.97
C LYS A 121 -2.34 -4.47 7.70
N GLY A 122 -3.65 -4.69 7.78
CA GLY A 122 -4.44 -5.06 6.61
C GLY A 122 -5.94 -5.08 6.87
N TYR A 123 -6.69 -5.23 5.79
CA TYR A 123 -8.14 -5.37 5.83
C TYR A 123 -8.70 -6.24 4.71
N ILE A 124 -9.91 -6.75 4.93
CA ILE A 124 -10.78 -7.35 3.91
C ILE A 124 -12.16 -6.71 4.07
N LEU A 125 -12.69 -6.13 2.99
CA LEU A 125 -14.05 -5.61 2.91
C LEU A 125 -14.80 -6.34 1.79
N ILE A 126 -16.00 -6.82 2.09
CA ILE A 126 -16.92 -7.48 1.14
C ILE A 126 -18.30 -6.87 1.33
N GLY A 127 -18.97 -6.55 0.22
CA GLY A 127 -20.31 -5.96 0.21
C GLY A 127 -20.23 -4.44 0.38
N ASP A 128 -19.96 -3.97 1.61
CA ASP A 128 -19.72 -2.55 1.89
C ASP A 128 -18.22 -2.24 1.84
N VAL A 129 -17.79 -1.66 0.72
CA VAL A 129 -16.41 -1.22 0.49
C VAL A 129 -16.25 0.29 0.62
N ALA A 130 -17.28 1.00 1.10
CA ALA A 130 -17.25 2.44 1.21
C ALA A 130 -16.10 2.88 2.13
N ARG A 131 -15.41 3.95 1.73
CA ARG A 131 -14.32 4.58 2.51
C ARG A 131 -13.13 3.66 2.79
N ALA A 132 -12.91 2.63 1.97
CA ALA A 132 -11.70 1.79 2.02
C ALA A 132 -10.38 2.59 1.98
N GLY A 133 -10.41 3.78 1.36
CA GLY A 133 -9.29 4.73 1.34
C GLY A 133 -8.83 5.18 2.73
N ILE A 134 -9.72 5.24 3.73
CA ILE A 134 -9.32 5.57 5.11
C ILE A 134 -8.41 4.49 5.67
N TYR A 135 -8.81 3.21 5.58
CA TYR A 135 -7.98 2.10 6.04
C TYR A 135 -6.68 2.00 5.24
N THR A 136 -6.74 2.21 3.92
CA THR A 136 -5.56 2.26 3.06
C THR A 136 -4.57 3.34 3.52
N SER A 137 -5.07 4.53 3.84
CA SER A 137 -4.25 5.63 4.35
C SER A 137 -3.65 5.27 5.71
N LEU A 138 -4.40 4.67 6.63
CA LEU A 138 -3.86 4.23 7.93
C LEU A 138 -2.69 3.26 7.77
N ILE A 139 -2.80 2.31 6.84
CA ILE A 139 -1.73 1.35 6.53
C ILE A 139 -0.52 2.08 5.92
N ARG A 140 -0.73 2.90 4.88
CA ARG A 140 0.35 3.58 4.13
C ARG A 140 1.09 4.62 4.96
N GLU A 141 0.37 5.38 5.77
CA GLU A 141 0.93 6.40 6.65
C GLU A 141 1.40 5.85 8.00
N LYS A 142 1.26 4.53 8.23
CA LYS A 142 1.60 3.86 9.50
C LYS A 142 1.06 4.65 10.70
N THR A 143 -0.21 5.05 10.63
CA THR A 143 -0.83 5.87 11.68
C THR A 143 -0.97 5.05 12.97
N PRO A 144 -0.40 5.50 14.10
CA PRO A 144 -0.59 4.84 15.40
C PRO A 144 -2.06 4.85 15.80
N LEU A 145 -2.63 3.69 16.15
CA LEU A 145 -4.08 3.54 16.37
C LEU A 145 -4.56 4.20 17.67
N ASP A 146 -3.68 4.36 18.65
CA ASP A 146 -3.92 5.12 19.88
C ASP A 146 -4.00 6.64 19.69
N THR A 147 -3.54 7.16 18.54
CA THR A 147 -3.64 8.60 18.21
C THR A 147 -5.00 8.99 17.60
N ILE A 148 -5.89 8.02 17.42
CA ILE A 148 -7.19 8.19 16.75
C ILE A 148 -8.29 7.48 17.52
N ASP A 149 -9.54 7.83 17.26
CA ASP A 149 -10.67 7.04 17.73
C ASP A 149 -10.80 5.77 16.87
N TYR A 150 -9.96 4.77 17.15
CA TYR A 150 -9.91 3.55 16.36
C TYR A 150 -11.20 2.74 16.45
N GLU A 151 -11.91 2.82 17.58
CA GLU A 151 -13.22 2.19 17.76
C GLU A 151 -14.24 2.77 16.76
N LEU A 152 -14.26 4.09 16.62
CA LEU A 152 -15.08 4.76 15.63
C LEU A 152 -14.66 4.43 14.21
N VAL A 153 -13.35 4.38 13.89
CA VAL A 153 -12.86 3.97 12.56
C VAL A 153 -13.33 2.56 12.21
N ARG A 154 -13.24 1.63 13.16
CA ARG A 154 -13.60 0.23 13.03
C ARG A 154 -15.08 0.06 12.69
N GLU A 155 -15.94 0.76 13.43
CA GLU A 155 -17.39 0.71 13.28
C GLU A 155 -17.87 1.51 12.06
N LYS A 156 -17.49 2.79 12.00
CA LYS A 156 -17.93 3.78 11.01
C LYS A 156 -16.72 4.56 10.51
N PRO A 157 -16.00 4.08 9.48
CA PRO A 157 -14.80 4.75 8.99
C PRO A 157 -15.18 6.17 8.57
N GLN A 158 -14.70 7.19 9.27
CA GLN A 158 -15.06 8.58 9.00
C GLN A 158 -13.97 9.52 9.47
N LEU A 159 -13.87 10.68 8.83
CA LEU A 159 -12.81 11.64 9.11
C LEU A 159 -12.86 12.17 10.55
N MET A 160 -14.03 12.20 11.18
CA MET A 160 -14.21 12.65 12.57
C MET A 160 -13.45 11.81 13.60
N ALA A 161 -12.98 10.61 13.24
CA ALA A 161 -12.14 9.80 14.11
C ALA A 161 -10.71 10.36 14.28
N PHE A 162 -10.33 11.35 13.48
CA PHE A 162 -9.04 12.03 13.56
C PHE A 162 -9.17 13.38 14.24
N ALA A 163 -8.12 13.83 14.94
CA ALA A 163 -8.07 15.16 15.55
C ALA A 163 -8.30 16.29 14.51
N ALA A 164 -8.83 17.43 14.94
CA ALA A 164 -9.32 18.48 14.05
C ALA A 164 -8.21 19.12 13.19
N ASP A 165 -7.05 19.33 13.79
CA ASP A 165 -5.80 19.75 13.12
C ASP A 165 -5.35 18.72 12.06
N ARG A 166 -5.40 17.43 12.38
CA ARG A 166 -5.08 16.34 11.44
C ARG A 166 -6.04 16.31 10.25
N ARG A 167 -7.34 16.52 10.50
CA ARG A 167 -8.34 16.64 9.41
C ARG A 167 -8.06 17.85 8.53
N ALA A 168 -7.73 18.99 9.13
CA ALA A 168 -7.41 20.21 8.41
C ALA A 168 -6.16 20.02 7.52
N ALA A 169 -5.13 19.34 8.02
CA ALA A 169 -3.95 19.01 7.23
C ALA A 169 -4.28 18.10 6.04
N MET A 170 -5.07 17.05 6.26
CA MET A 170 -5.45 16.10 5.20
C MET A 170 -6.34 16.69 4.10
N LEU A 171 -7.31 17.51 4.49
CA LEU A 171 -8.31 18.07 3.58
C LEU A 171 -7.90 19.44 3.02
N GLY A 172 -6.94 20.10 3.67
CA GLY A 172 -6.49 21.45 3.33
C GLY A 172 -5.57 21.54 2.12
N GLY A 173 -5.30 20.42 1.44
CA GLY A 173 -4.59 20.41 0.14
C GLY A 173 -3.13 20.86 0.18
N LYS A 174 -2.45 20.82 1.34
CA LYS A 174 -1.01 21.12 1.35
C LYS A 174 -0.24 20.01 0.63
N ALA A 175 0.40 20.40 -0.47
CA ALA A 175 1.38 19.59 -1.17
C ALA A 175 2.45 19.15 -0.15
N ASN A 176 2.62 17.84 0.00
CA ASN A 176 3.84 17.29 0.58
C ASN A 176 4.98 17.60 -0.40
N VAL A 177 5.48 18.83 -0.36
CA VAL A 177 6.86 19.14 -0.68
C VAL A 177 7.57 19.04 0.67
N SER A 178 8.24 17.92 0.90
CA SER A 178 9.24 17.82 1.96
C SER A 178 10.60 17.86 1.28
N ASP A 179 11.44 18.72 1.83
CA ASP A 179 12.81 19.09 1.43
C ASP A 179 13.74 17.91 1.10
#